data_AF-S3K663-F1
#
_entry.id   AF-S3K663-F1
#
_cell.length_a   1.000
_cell.length_b   1.000
_cell.length_c   1.000
_cell.angle_alpha   90.00
_cell.angle_beta   90.00
_cell.angle_gamma   90.00
#
_symmetry.space_group_name_H-M   'P 1'
#
loop_
_entity.id
_entity.type
_entity.pdbx_description
1 polymer ?
#
loop_
_entity_poly.entity_id
_entity_poly.type
_entity_poly.pdbx_seq_one_letter_code
_entity_poly.pdbx_strand_id
1 'polypeptide(L)'
;MKTCLRKIGIRAAAILFAALCMIGCKEVSRSDPVPETFTVEMKAGEHGTVSANPASGKVVKDTEITFTAVPESGYRVEKWTVTPESALIAEGKAGNTLAKVKITANTKVNVNFTNDLYTVTLENIEPTKKEAVIKAVSEITGSTLEEAKTLVESAPKVLKENITEAEADEIITKIAEAGGMASRPERYTVALTPGEHGTVTANPVIPASGKVDKDTEITFTAVSESGYKVDMWTITPASALQEGGTAGSPTAKVKITAATTVNVSFTKEGYAVTFDAKGGTPVPAAQTV
;
A
#
# COMPACT_ATOMS: atom_id res chain seq x y z
N MET A 1 -32.55 34.90 -54.64
CA MET A 1 -32.46 34.50 -56.07
C MET A 1 -32.83 33.04 -56.15
N LYS A 2 -34.10 32.76 -56.46
CA LYS A 2 -34.59 32.37 -57.79
C LYS A 2 -34.18 30.94 -58.21
N THR A 3 -35.17 30.04 -58.07
CA THR A 3 -35.58 28.96 -59.01
C THR A 3 -34.60 27.80 -59.28
N CYS A 4 -35.02 26.53 -59.35
CA CYS A 4 -36.22 26.06 -60.04
C CYS A 4 -36.68 24.66 -59.56
N LEU A 5 -37.96 24.56 -59.19
CA LEU A 5 -38.75 23.32 -59.26
C LEU A 5 -38.98 22.95 -60.74
N ARG A 6 -39.02 21.66 -61.06
CA ARG A 6 -39.96 21.13 -62.06
C ARG A 6 -40.65 19.88 -61.52
N LYS A 7 -41.93 20.06 -61.21
CA LYS A 7 -42.94 19.00 -61.08
C LYS A 7 -43.26 18.45 -62.48
N ILE A 8 -43.34 17.13 -62.61
CA ILE A 8 -44.25 16.46 -63.55
C ILE A 8 -45.00 15.43 -62.71
N GLY A 9 -46.31 15.61 -62.60
CA GLY A 9 -47.21 14.60 -62.06
C GLY A 9 -47.93 13.89 -63.20
N ILE A 10 -48.04 12.57 -63.11
CA ILE A 10 -49.12 11.80 -63.74
C ILE A 10 -49.57 10.74 -62.73
N ARG A 11 -50.88 10.73 -62.46
CA ARG A 11 -51.61 9.70 -61.72
C ARG A 11 -51.97 8.56 -62.67
N ALA A 12 -51.89 7.30 -62.23
CA ALA A 12 -53.00 6.31 -62.25
C ALA A 12 -52.52 4.86 -62.14
N ALA A 13 -53.30 4.09 -61.37
CA ALA A 13 -53.65 2.69 -61.51
C ALA A 13 -52.62 1.57 -61.18
N ALA A 14 -52.95 0.90 -60.07
CA ALA A 14 -52.78 -0.51 -59.72
C ALA A 14 -52.27 -1.46 -60.81
N ILE A 15 -51.42 -2.43 -60.42
CA ILE A 15 -51.75 -3.86 -60.36
C ILE A 15 -50.60 -4.60 -59.67
N LEU A 16 -51.01 -5.39 -58.68
CA LEU A 16 -50.24 -6.36 -57.92
C LEU A 16 -49.69 -7.43 -58.86
N PHE A 17 -48.37 -7.59 -58.97
CA PHE A 17 -47.79 -8.84 -59.47
C PHE A 17 -46.49 -9.16 -58.72
N ALA A 18 -46.59 -10.20 -57.89
CA ALA A 18 -45.48 -10.87 -57.27
C ALA A 18 -44.55 -11.46 -58.35
N ALA A 19 -43.26 -11.13 -58.29
CA ALA A 19 -42.21 -11.92 -58.90
C ALA A 19 -40.91 -11.66 -58.15
N LEU A 20 -40.62 -12.59 -57.24
CA LEU A 20 -39.33 -12.75 -56.58
C LEU A 20 -38.30 -13.10 -57.66
N CYS A 21 -37.45 -12.15 -58.06
CA CYS A 21 -36.26 -12.42 -58.86
C CYS A 21 -35.04 -11.85 -58.12
N MET A 22 -34.18 -12.77 -57.73
CA MET A 22 -32.93 -12.58 -57.02
C MET A 22 -31.97 -11.71 -57.82
N ILE A 23 -31.93 -10.41 -57.52
CA ILE A 23 -30.77 -9.59 -57.83
C ILE A 23 -29.87 -9.70 -56.61
N GLY A 24 -28.78 -10.46 -56.77
CA GLY A 24 -27.74 -10.58 -55.77
C GLY A 24 -27.29 -9.20 -55.31
N CYS A 25 -27.64 -8.85 -54.07
CA CYS A 25 -26.86 -7.92 -53.29
C CYS A 25 -25.43 -8.46 -53.33
N LYS A 26 -24.57 -7.79 -54.09
CA LYS A 26 -23.13 -7.80 -53.81
C LYS A 26 -23.03 -7.30 -52.37
N GLU A 27 -22.92 -8.22 -51.42
CA GLU A 27 -22.59 -7.88 -50.05
C GLU A 27 -21.23 -7.18 -50.11
N VAL A 28 -21.28 -5.84 -50.08
CA VAL A 28 -20.14 -5.03 -49.72
C VAL A 28 -19.92 -5.35 -48.26
N SER A 29 -19.12 -6.38 -48.02
CA SER A 29 -18.44 -6.62 -46.76
C SER A 29 -17.72 -5.33 -46.40
N ARG A 30 -18.38 -4.49 -45.60
CA ARG A 30 -17.70 -3.48 -44.81
C ARG A 30 -16.92 -4.27 -43.78
N SER A 31 -15.66 -4.57 -44.08
CA SER A 31 -14.73 -5.03 -43.06
C SER A 31 -14.51 -3.85 -42.12
N ASP A 32 -15.30 -3.75 -41.07
CA ASP A 32 -15.03 -2.81 -39.99
C ASP A 32 -13.58 -3.03 -39.53
N PRO A 33 -12.78 -1.96 -39.34
CA PRO A 33 -11.39 -2.12 -38.92
C PRO A 33 -11.38 -2.81 -37.54
N VAL A 34 -10.72 -3.97 -37.47
CA VAL A 34 -10.55 -4.69 -36.20
C VAL A 34 -9.76 -3.78 -35.26
N PRO A 35 -10.29 -3.47 -34.06
CA PRO A 35 -9.61 -2.59 -33.13
C PRO A 35 -8.27 -3.21 -32.69
N GLU A 36 -7.21 -2.40 -32.71
CA GLU A 36 -5.88 -2.81 -32.23
C GLU A 36 -5.93 -3.05 -30.71
N THR A 37 -5.39 -4.18 -30.24
CA THR A 37 -5.39 -4.55 -28.81
C THR A 37 -4.00 -4.89 -28.31
N PHE A 38 -3.71 -4.57 -27.04
CA PHE A 38 -2.48 -4.89 -26.35
C PHE A 38 -2.73 -5.73 -25.10
N THR A 39 -1.72 -6.50 -24.69
CA THR A 39 -1.77 -7.27 -23.45
C THR A 39 -1.35 -6.41 -22.27
N VAL A 40 -2.15 -6.43 -21.21
CA VAL A 40 -1.89 -5.76 -19.94
C VAL A 40 -1.78 -6.82 -18.84
N GLU A 41 -0.59 -6.95 -18.28
CA GLU A 41 -0.30 -7.83 -17.14
C GLU A 41 -0.18 -7.01 -15.87
N MET A 42 -0.60 -7.58 -14.74
CA MET A 42 -0.44 -6.95 -13.44
C MET A 42 -0.05 -7.93 -12.34
N LYS A 43 0.78 -7.48 -11.42
CA LYS A 43 1.25 -8.28 -10.28
C LYS A 43 1.35 -7.44 -9.01
N ALA A 44 0.75 -7.93 -7.94
CA ALA A 44 1.00 -7.42 -6.59
C ALA A 44 2.16 -8.19 -5.94
N GLY A 45 3.00 -7.47 -5.19
CA GLY A 45 3.93 -8.04 -4.22
C GLY A 45 3.20 -8.56 -2.97
N GLU A 46 3.96 -9.06 -2.01
CA GLU A 46 3.45 -9.49 -0.70
C GLU A 46 2.81 -8.33 0.06
N HIS A 47 1.91 -8.63 1.00
CA HIS A 47 1.24 -7.65 1.87
C HIS A 47 0.35 -6.62 1.16
N GLY A 48 -0.22 -7.01 0.02
CA GLY A 48 -1.29 -6.24 -0.59
C GLY A 48 -1.86 -6.90 -1.84
N THR A 49 -2.84 -6.23 -2.43
CA THR A 49 -3.49 -6.68 -3.66
C THR A 49 -3.51 -5.55 -4.68
N VAL A 50 -3.73 -5.91 -5.95
CA VAL A 50 -3.87 -4.95 -7.03
C VAL A 50 -5.07 -5.33 -7.89
N SER A 51 -5.85 -4.34 -8.29
CA SER A 51 -7.01 -4.47 -9.18
C SER A 51 -6.94 -3.41 -10.29
N ALA A 52 -7.66 -3.63 -11.39
CA ALA A 52 -7.65 -2.76 -12.56
C ALA A 52 -9.08 -2.45 -13.01
N ASN A 53 -9.34 -1.20 -13.36
CA ASN A 53 -10.59 -0.76 -13.96
C ASN A 53 -10.33 0.17 -15.16
N PRO A 54 -10.75 -0.19 -16.39
CA PRO A 54 -11.34 -1.48 -16.78
C PRO A 54 -10.37 -2.67 -16.57
N ALA A 55 -10.91 -3.89 -16.62
CA ALA A 55 -10.14 -5.10 -16.34
C ALA A 55 -8.92 -5.25 -17.27
N SER A 56 -7.83 -5.81 -16.72
CA SER A 56 -6.60 -6.12 -17.47
C SER A 56 -6.77 -7.34 -18.40
N GLY A 57 -5.71 -7.72 -19.12
CA GLY A 57 -5.76 -8.75 -20.16
C GLY A 57 -5.60 -8.15 -21.55
N LYS A 58 -6.47 -8.49 -22.50
CA LYS A 58 -6.44 -7.88 -23.85
C LYS A 58 -7.29 -6.61 -23.86
N VAL A 59 -6.64 -5.47 -24.06
CA VAL A 59 -7.25 -4.15 -23.95
C VAL A 59 -7.07 -3.39 -25.25
N VAL A 60 -8.09 -2.64 -25.68
CA VAL A 60 -8.05 -1.81 -26.89
C VAL A 60 -7.01 -0.69 -26.72
N LYS A 61 -6.28 -0.39 -27.79
CA LYS A 61 -5.35 0.75 -27.84
C LYS A 61 -6.02 2.05 -27.39
N ASP A 62 -5.24 2.91 -26.75
CA ASP A 62 -5.63 4.20 -26.18
C ASP A 62 -6.61 4.11 -24.99
N THR A 63 -6.96 2.92 -24.53
CA THR A 63 -7.71 2.74 -23.28
C THR A 63 -6.88 3.22 -22.10
N GLU A 64 -7.51 3.98 -21.21
CA GLU A 64 -6.95 4.34 -19.91
C GLU A 64 -7.45 3.37 -18.84
N ILE A 65 -6.52 2.81 -18.06
CA ILE A 65 -6.79 1.90 -16.96
C ILE A 65 -6.33 2.56 -15.67
N THR A 66 -7.21 2.54 -14.66
CA THR A 66 -6.85 2.87 -13.29
C THR A 66 -6.58 1.59 -12.52
N PHE A 67 -5.36 1.45 -12.03
CA PHE A 67 -4.95 0.39 -11.11
C PHE A 67 -5.13 0.87 -9.68
N THR A 68 -5.68 0.00 -8.84
CA THR A 68 -5.90 0.26 -7.42
C THR A 68 -5.20 -0.81 -6.60
N ALA A 69 -4.23 -0.38 -5.81
CA ALA A 69 -3.55 -1.19 -4.81
C ALA A 69 -4.27 -1.08 -3.46
N VAL A 70 -4.43 -2.21 -2.79
CA VAL A 70 -4.96 -2.29 -1.42
C VAL A 70 -3.89 -2.92 -0.55
N PRO A 71 -3.09 -2.11 0.17
CA PRO A 71 -2.12 -2.62 1.14
C PRO A 71 -2.80 -3.34 2.29
N GLU A 72 -2.14 -4.34 2.85
CA GLU A 72 -2.49 -4.93 4.13
C GLU A 72 -2.32 -3.90 5.28
N SER A 73 -2.99 -4.13 6.41
CA SER A 73 -2.90 -3.24 7.57
C SER A 73 -1.45 -3.04 8.01
N GLY A 74 -1.04 -1.78 8.13
CA GLY A 74 0.34 -1.40 8.49
C GLY A 74 1.30 -1.26 7.31
N TYR A 75 0.89 -1.65 6.10
CA TYR A 75 1.67 -1.50 4.88
C TYR A 75 1.18 -0.32 4.04
N ARG A 76 2.08 0.15 3.17
CA ARG A 76 1.87 1.24 2.22
C ARG A 76 2.41 0.79 0.88
N VAL A 77 1.96 1.43 -0.20
CA VAL A 77 2.59 1.20 -1.51
C VAL A 77 4.02 1.70 -1.46
N GLU A 78 4.98 0.80 -1.70
CA GLU A 78 6.40 1.16 -1.81
C GLU A 78 6.65 1.78 -3.18
N LYS A 79 6.30 1.06 -4.24
CA LYS A 79 6.65 1.43 -5.60
C LYS A 79 5.70 0.82 -6.60
N TRP A 80 5.25 1.64 -7.54
CA TRP A 80 4.68 1.18 -8.80
C TRP A 80 5.79 1.03 -9.83
N THR A 81 5.76 -0.05 -10.61
CA THR A 81 6.64 -0.25 -11.76
C THR A 81 5.77 -0.52 -12.98
N VAL A 82 5.74 0.42 -13.92
CA VAL A 82 4.98 0.33 -15.17
C VAL A 82 5.96 0.20 -16.32
N THR A 83 5.79 -0.83 -17.15
CA THR A 83 6.61 -1.06 -18.34
C THR A 83 5.72 -1.13 -19.58
N PRO A 84 5.89 -0.24 -20.59
CA PRO A 84 6.85 0.86 -20.63
C PRO A 84 6.48 1.99 -19.66
N GLU A 85 7.48 2.71 -19.14
CA GLU A 85 7.27 3.81 -18.19
C GLU A 85 6.40 4.93 -18.76
N SER A 86 6.49 5.18 -20.07
CA SER A 86 5.66 6.15 -20.80
C SER A 86 4.16 5.83 -20.79
N ALA A 87 3.76 4.63 -20.38
CA ALA A 87 2.36 4.27 -20.24
C ALA A 87 1.74 4.88 -18.96
N LEU A 88 2.54 5.21 -17.94
CA LEU A 88 2.04 5.87 -16.73
C LEU A 88 1.70 7.33 -17.05
N ILE A 89 0.43 7.70 -16.87
CA ILE A 89 -0.08 9.04 -17.19
C ILE A 89 -0.41 9.89 -15.97
N ALA A 90 -0.71 9.26 -14.83
CA ALA A 90 -0.96 9.95 -13.56
C ALA A 90 -0.86 8.97 -12.39
N GLU A 91 -0.72 9.52 -11.19
CA GLU A 91 -0.54 8.75 -9.95
C GLU A 91 0.74 7.87 -10.01
N GLY A 92 0.82 6.76 -9.29
CA GLY A 92 1.95 5.82 -9.41
C GLY A 92 3.21 6.19 -8.62
N LYS A 93 3.10 7.07 -7.62
CA LYS A 93 4.20 7.37 -6.67
C LYS A 93 4.15 6.45 -5.45
N ALA A 94 5.26 6.37 -4.70
CA ALA A 94 5.28 5.76 -3.38
C ALA A 94 4.17 6.34 -2.49
N GLY A 95 3.55 5.51 -1.67
CA GLY A 95 2.39 5.82 -0.84
C GLY A 95 1.05 5.92 -1.58
N ASN A 96 1.04 6.06 -2.90
CA ASN A 96 -0.20 6.20 -3.67
C ASN A 96 -0.83 4.84 -3.94
N THR A 97 -2.09 4.66 -3.56
CA THR A 97 -2.87 3.45 -3.84
C THR A 97 -3.36 3.37 -5.28
N LEU A 98 -3.17 4.40 -6.10
CA LEU A 98 -3.63 4.47 -7.47
C LEU A 98 -2.44 4.62 -8.45
N ALA A 99 -2.61 4.05 -9.65
CA ALA A 99 -1.77 4.30 -10.83
C ALA A 99 -2.65 4.35 -12.08
N LYS A 100 -2.58 5.42 -12.87
CA LYS A 100 -3.34 5.55 -14.11
C LYS A 100 -2.43 5.35 -15.31
N VAL A 101 -2.83 4.47 -16.22
CA VAL A 101 -1.99 3.99 -17.32
C VAL A 101 -2.76 4.06 -18.63
N LYS A 102 -2.13 4.61 -19.68
CA LYS A 102 -2.67 4.61 -21.04
C LYS A 102 -2.02 3.52 -21.89
N ILE A 103 -2.84 2.68 -22.50
CA ILE A 103 -2.38 1.50 -23.23
C ILE A 103 -2.05 1.85 -24.68
N THR A 104 -0.77 1.99 -24.99
CA THR A 104 -0.26 2.22 -26.36
C THR A 104 0.64 1.09 -26.86
N ALA A 105 1.00 0.16 -25.97
CA ALA A 105 1.79 -1.03 -26.22
C ALA A 105 1.48 -2.10 -25.14
N ASN A 106 2.04 -3.31 -25.28
CA ASN A 106 1.97 -4.31 -24.23
C ASN A 106 2.54 -3.74 -22.92
N THR A 107 1.75 -3.83 -21.85
CA THR A 107 2.04 -3.14 -20.60
C THR A 107 2.11 -4.12 -19.44
N LYS A 108 3.09 -3.95 -18.56
CA LYS A 108 3.19 -4.67 -17.29
C LYS A 108 3.12 -3.67 -16.14
N VAL A 109 2.28 -3.96 -15.14
CA VAL A 109 2.09 -3.11 -13.96
C VAL A 109 2.35 -3.92 -12.70
N ASN A 110 3.44 -3.60 -12.01
CA ASN A 110 3.77 -4.21 -10.73
C ASN A 110 3.59 -3.18 -9.61
N VAL A 111 3.12 -3.64 -8.46
CA VAL A 111 3.08 -2.85 -7.23
C VAL A 111 3.70 -3.62 -6.09
N ASN A 112 4.55 -2.95 -5.32
CA ASN A 112 5.19 -3.49 -4.12
C ASN A 112 4.70 -2.73 -2.90
N PHE A 113 4.73 -3.40 -1.75
CA PHE A 113 4.26 -2.85 -0.48
C PHE A 113 5.37 -2.88 0.56
N THR A 114 5.43 -1.86 1.41
CA THR A 114 6.40 -1.75 2.49
C THR A 114 5.78 -1.04 3.69
N ASN A 115 6.31 -1.30 4.87
CA ASN A 115 6.00 -0.59 6.11
C ASN A 115 7.18 0.25 6.62
N ASP A 116 8.23 0.46 5.81
CA ASP A 116 9.48 1.16 6.22
C ASP A 116 9.64 2.58 5.62
N LEU A 117 8.55 3.24 5.24
CA LEU A 117 8.61 4.60 4.65
C LEU A 117 8.82 5.69 5.70
N TYR A 118 9.39 6.82 5.27
CA TYR A 118 9.72 7.97 6.12
C TYR A 118 8.81 9.18 5.84
N THR A 119 8.77 10.06 6.84
CA THR A 119 8.19 11.40 6.76
C THR A 119 9.27 12.40 7.11
N VAL A 120 9.35 13.49 6.34
CA VAL A 120 10.27 14.60 6.57
C VAL A 120 9.47 15.83 7.02
N THR A 121 9.89 16.40 8.14
CA THR A 121 9.30 17.58 8.76
C THR A 121 10.28 18.74 8.68
N LEU A 122 9.81 19.90 8.21
CA LEU A 122 10.51 21.16 8.39
C LEU A 122 10.33 21.60 9.85
N GLU A 123 11.42 21.68 10.59
CA GLU A 123 11.42 22.05 12.01
C GLU A 123 11.53 23.55 12.19
N ASN A 124 12.53 24.16 11.55
CA ASN A 124 12.83 25.57 11.70
C ASN A 124 13.50 26.12 10.44
N ILE A 125 13.55 27.44 10.36
CA ILE A 125 14.09 28.19 9.25
C ILE A 125 14.96 29.32 9.75
N GLU A 126 16.11 29.51 9.12
CA GLU A 126 16.90 30.73 9.32
C GLU A 126 16.13 31.93 8.72
N PRO A 127 15.77 32.95 9.51
CA PRO A 127 14.94 34.07 9.04
C PRO A 127 15.54 34.82 7.84
N THR A 128 16.87 34.88 7.75
CA THR A 128 17.61 35.54 6.66
C THR A 128 17.66 34.72 5.37
N LYS A 129 17.36 33.42 5.42
CA LYS A 129 17.36 32.51 4.27
C LYS A 129 15.96 32.04 3.88
N LYS A 130 14.92 32.63 4.45
CA LYS A 130 13.52 32.24 4.22
C LYS A 130 13.14 32.12 2.74
N GLU A 131 13.57 33.05 1.90
CA GLU A 131 13.30 32.99 0.45
C GLU A 131 13.96 31.80 -0.24
N ALA A 132 15.17 31.41 0.18
CA ALA A 132 15.86 30.24 -0.33
C ALA A 132 15.17 28.95 0.12
N VAL A 133 14.74 28.87 1.39
CA VAL A 133 13.99 27.71 1.90
C VAL A 133 12.64 27.58 1.20
N ILE A 134 11.92 28.68 0.93
CA ILE A 134 10.66 28.65 0.17
C ILE A 134 10.86 28.06 -1.22
N LYS A 135 11.95 28.43 -1.92
CA LYS A 135 12.29 27.84 -3.23
C LYS A 135 12.57 26.35 -3.13
N ALA A 136 13.43 25.93 -2.20
CA ALA A 136 13.74 24.52 -1.99
C ALA A 136 12.49 23.70 -1.64
N VAL A 137 11.64 24.19 -0.72
CA VAL A 137 10.36 23.56 -0.37
C VAL A 137 9.45 23.45 -1.60
N SER A 138 9.33 24.51 -2.40
CA SER A 138 8.51 24.48 -3.62
C SER A 138 8.99 23.42 -4.62
N GLU A 139 10.31 23.25 -4.78
CA GLU A 139 10.89 22.23 -5.66
C GLU A 139 10.66 20.81 -5.14
N ILE A 140 10.83 20.61 -3.83
CA ILE A 140 10.66 19.29 -3.17
C ILE A 140 9.20 18.84 -3.18
N THR A 141 8.26 19.75 -2.88
CA THR A 141 6.84 19.43 -2.79
C THR A 141 6.12 19.55 -4.13
N GLY A 142 6.68 20.30 -5.09
CA GLY A 142 6.02 20.67 -6.33
C GLY A 142 4.90 21.71 -6.14
N SER A 143 4.92 22.43 -5.01
CA SER A 143 3.93 23.47 -4.67
C SER A 143 4.29 24.82 -5.29
N THR A 144 3.31 25.72 -5.40
CA THR A 144 3.56 27.11 -5.79
C THR A 144 4.34 27.87 -4.72
N LEU A 145 4.95 29.01 -5.07
CA LEU A 145 5.70 29.82 -4.10
C LEU A 145 4.82 30.35 -2.95
N GLU A 146 3.53 30.59 -3.20
CA GLU A 146 2.58 31.02 -2.16
C GLU A 146 2.26 29.90 -1.18
N GLU A 147 2.02 28.68 -1.68
CA GLU A 147 1.82 27.49 -0.86
C GLU A 147 3.10 27.13 -0.08
N ALA A 148 4.26 27.17 -0.73
CA ALA A 148 5.53 26.92 -0.08
C ALA A 148 5.82 27.95 1.02
N LYS A 149 5.47 29.23 0.81
CA LYS A 149 5.57 30.27 1.84
C LYS A 149 4.69 29.95 3.05
N THR A 150 3.44 29.55 2.84
CA THR A 150 2.55 29.21 3.95
C THR A 150 3.02 27.95 4.71
N LEU A 151 3.54 26.94 4.01
CA LEU A 151 4.16 25.76 4.61
C LEU A 151 5.38 26.11 5.48
N VAL A 152 6.28 26.94 4.94
CA VAL A 152 7.51 27.38 5.61
C VAL A 152 7.21 28.25 6.83
N GLU A 153 6.20 29.13 6.75
CA GLU A 153 5.75 29.97 7.87
C GLU A 153 5.01 29.18 8.96
N SER A 154 4.52 27.97 8.64
CA SER A 154 3.80 27.10 9.56
C SER A 154 4.70 26.06 10.23
N ALA A 155 6.02 26.22 10.17
CA ALA A 155 6.95 25.31 10.83
C ALA A 155 6.68 25.26 12.36
N PRO A 156 6.68 24.08 12.99
CA PRO A 156 7.02 22.76 12.43
C PRO A 156 5.94 22.16 11.52
N LYS A 157 6.32 21.69 10.31
CA LYS A 157 5.37 21.19 9.30
C LYS A 157 5.94 20.05 8.43
N VAL A 158 5.14 19.02 8.19
CA VAL A 158 5.47 17.92 7.27
C VAL A 158 5.62 18.46 5.83
N LEU A 159 6.77 18.19 5.21
CA LEU A 159 7.05 18.54 3.81
C LEU A 159 6.70 17.39 2.86
N LYS A 160 7.05 16.17 3.26
CA LYS A 160 6.92 14.98 2.42
C LYS A 160 6.72 13.77 3.32
N GLU A 161 5.90 12.84 2.89
CA GLU A 161 5.64 11.57 3.56
C GLU A 161 5.67 10.43 2.56
N ASN A 162 5.75 9.20 3.08
CA ASN A 162 5.75 7.98 2.29
C ASN A 162 6.95 7.89 1.31
N ILE A 163 8.12 8.34 1.75
CA ILE A 163 9.36 8.32 0.95
C ILE A 163 10.38 7.31 1.48
N THR A 164 11.31 6.90 0.62
CA THR A 164 12.41 6.03 1.02
C THR A 164 13.43 6.75 1.92
N GLU A 165 14.28 5.99 2.62
CA GLU A 165 15.34 6.56 3.46
C GLU A 165 16.27 7.49 2.66
N ALA A 166 16.64 7.07 1.45
CA ALA A 166 17.52 7.83 0.56
C ALA A 166 16.89 9.16 0.10
N GLU A 167 15.62 9.14 -0.30
CA GLU A 167 14.90 10.37 -0.66
C GLU A 167 14.74 11.30 0.56
N ALA A 168 14.53 10.75 1.76
CA ALA A 168 14.44 11.54 2.98
C ALA A 168 15.76 12.25 3.28
N ASP A 169 16.90 11.55 3.17
CA ASP A 169 18.22 12.14 3.35
C ASP A 169 18.50 13.22 2.30
N GLU A 170 18.15 12.97 1.03
CA GLU A 170 18.31 13.96 -0.06
C GLU A 170 17.51 15.24 0.22
N ILE A 171 16.26 15.11 0.68
CA ILE A 171 15.41 16.25 1.03
C ILE A 171 15.98 17.02 2.22
N ILE A 172 16.41 16.32 3.28
CA ILE A 172 16.99 16.96 4.46
C ILE A 172 18.25 17.75 4.08
N THR A 173 19.13 17.18 3.24
CA THR A 173 20.32 17.86 2.73
C THR A 173 19.94 19.11 1.91
N LYS A 174 19.00 19.01 0.97
CA LYS A 174 18.55 20.16 0.16
C LYS A 174 17.98 21.30 1.01
N ILE A 175 17.22 20.98 2.05
CA ILE A 175 16.68 21.99 2.97
C ILE A 175 17.79 22.63 3.81
N ALA A 176 18.75 21.83 4.28
CA ALA A 176 19.90 22.33 5.05
C ALA A 176 20.77 23.29 4.22
N GLU A 177 21.05 22.97 2.96
CA GLU A 177 21.78 23.84 2.03
C GLU A 177 21.05 25.17 1.79
N ALA A 178 19.72 25.15 1.78
CA ALA A 178 18.88 26.34 1.67
C ALA A 178 18.76 27.15 2.98
N GLY A 179 19.26 26.65 4.11
CA GLY A 179 19.17 27.32 5.42
C GLY A 179 17.94 26.96 6.26
N GLY A 180 17.27 25.86 5.93
CA GLY A 180 16.22 25.28 6.76
C GLY A 180 16.78 24.14 7.61
N MET A 181 16.05 23.78 8.65
CA MET A 181 16.29 22.59 9.45
C MET A 181 15.13 21.64 9.22
N ALA A 182 15.40 20.52 8.55
CA ALA A 182 14.43 19.44 8.39
C ALA A 182 14.91 18.19 9.14
N SER A 183 13.98 17.39 9.61
CA SER A 183 14.24 16.15 10.34
C SER A 183 13.39 15.00 9.77
N ARG A 184 13.82 13.78 10.06
CA ARG A 184 13.01 12.56 9.95
C ARG A 184 12.94 11.89 11.32
N PRO A 185 11.91 11.06 11.60
CA PRO A 185 11.81 10.31 12.84
C PRO A 185 13.10 9.54 13.15
N GLU A 186 13.56 9.65 14.40
CA GLU A 186 14.57 8.76 14.93
C GLU A 186 13.98 7.34 15.00
N ARG A 187 14.74 6.31 14.59
CA ARG A 187 14.29 4.91 14.61
C ARG A 187 15.17 4.05 15.49
N TYR A 188 14.57 3.07 16.16
CA TYR A 188 15.28 2.05 16.93
C TYR A 188 14.99 0.65 16.40
N THR A 189 15.97 -0.24 16.55
CA THR A 189 15.81 -1.65 16.19
C THR A 189 14.91 -2.36 17.19
N VAL A 190 13.95 -3.13 16.67
CA VAL A 190 13.06 -4.00 17.43
C VAL A 190 13.28 -5.43 16.96
N ALA A 191 13.78 -6.27 17.87
CA ALA A 191 13.96 -7.70 17.63
C ALA A 191 12.87 -8.48 18.35
N LEU A 192 12.18 -9.37 17.63
CA LEU A 192 11.16 -10.25 18.19
C LEU A 192 11.62 -11.71 18.04
N THR A 193 11.75 -12.41 19.16
CA THR A 193 12.06 -13.84 19.19
C THR A 193 10.90 -14.60 19.84
N PRO A 194 10.02 -15.25 19.05
CA PRO A 194 9.02 -16.16 19.60
C PRO A 194 9.69 -17.37 20.24
N GLY A 195 9.21 -17.79 21.40
CA GLY A 195 9.58 -19.08 21.98
C GLY A 195 8.96 -20.25 21.22
N GLU A 196 9.50 -21.45 21.45
CA GLU A 196 8.91 -22.69 20.91
C GLU A 196 7.47 -22.86 21.42
N HIS A 197 6.60 -23.51 20.63
CA HIS A 197 5.20 -23.79 20.97
C HIS A 197 4.27 -22.57 21.03
N GLY A 198 4.58 -21.53 20.27
CA GLY A 198 3.63 -20.46 20.01
C GLY A 198 4.06 -19.53 18.89
N THR A 199 3.21 -18.57 18.59
CA THR A 199 3.45 -17.51 17.60
C THR A 199 3.32 -16.15 18.27
N VAL A 200 3.98 -15.14 17.71
CA VAL A 200 3.85 -13.76 18.17
C VAL A 200 3.63 -12.84 17.00
N THR A 201 2.62 -11.98 17.12
CA THR A 201 2.36 -10.89 16.17
C THR A 201 2.59 -9.54 16.84
N ALA A 202 2.99 -8.55 16.06
CA ALA A 202 3.17 -7.17 16.51
C ALA A 202 2.17 -6.25 15.79
N ASN A 203 1.56 -5.32 16.53
CA ASN A 203 0.73 -4.26 15.97
C ASN A 203 1.16 -2.89 16.53
N PRO A 204 1.63 -1.94 15.69
CA PRO A 204 1.82 -2.07 14.25
C PRO A 204 2.86 -3.14 13.87
N VAL A 205 2.77 -3.62 12.63
CA VAL A 205 3.68 -4.64 12.09
C VAL A 205 5.10 -4.07 12.04
N ILE A 206 6.07 -4.84 12.54
CA ILE A 206 7.49 -4.43 12.54
C ILE A 206 8.03 -4.52 11.11
N PRO A 207 8.74 -3.50 10.61
CA PRO A 207 9.37 -3.56 9.29
C PRO A 207 10.41 -4.68 9.16
N ALA A 208 10.62 -5.15 7.94
CA ALA A 208 11.66 -6.15 7.66
C ALA A 208 13.07 -5.65 8.03
N SER A 209 13.30 -4.34 8.03
CA SER A 209 14.53 -3.73 8.54
C SER A 209 14.69 -3.84 10.07
N GLY A 210 13.63 -4.21 10.78
CA GLY A 210 13.54 -4.19 12.23
C GLY A 210 13.52 -2.79 12.82
N LYS A 211 13.53 -1.72 12.03
CA LYS A 211 13.58 -0.34 12.52
C LYS A 211 12.18 0.22 12.71
N VAL A 212 11.89 0.80 13.88
CA VAL A 212 10.60 1.41 14.20
C VAL A 212 10.82 2.83 14.71
N ASP A 213 9.91 3.74 14.33
CA ASP A 213 9.92 5.15 14.78
C ASP A 213 9.91 5.24 16.31
N LYS A 214 10.70 6.16 16.84
CA LYS A 214 10.73 6.52 18.26
C LYS A 214 9.34 6.95 18.73
N ASP A 215 9.06 6.64 19.98
CA ASP A 215 7.78 6.84 20.66
C ASP A 215 6.62 5.99 20.11
N THR A 216 6.85 5.14 19.11
CA THR A 216 5.85 4.17 18.65
C THR A 216 5.50 3.20 19.77
N GLU A 217 4.20 3.01 19.98
CA GLU A 217 3.67 1.98 20.85
C GLU A 217 3.34 0.73 20.03
N ILE A 218 3.94 -0.40 20.40
CA ILE A 218 3.71 -1.70 19.77
C ILE A 218 3.05 -2.64 20.77
N THR A 219 1.94 -3.23 20.38
CA THR A 219 1.30 -4.34 21.11
C THR A 219 1.72 -5.65 20.49
N PHE A 220 2.47 -6.45 21.26
CA PHE A 220 2.75 -7.83 20.94
C PHE A 220 1.64 -8.72 21.46
N THR A 221 1.23 -9.70 20.65
CA THR A 221 0.22 -10.70 21.01
C THR A 221 0.82 -12.08 20.78
N ALA A 222 0.89 -12.88 21.83
CA ALA A 222 1.32 -14.26 21.77
C ALA A 222 0.11 -15.19 21.68
N VAL A 223 0.18 -16.16 20.78
CA VAL A 223 -0.80 -17.25 20.65
C VAL A 223 -0.06 -18.55 20.92
N SER A 224 -0.42 -19.25 21.99
CA SER A 224 0.18 -20.54 22.35
C SER A 224 -0.39 -21.68 21.51
N GLU A 225 0.44 -22.68 21.26
CA GLU A 225 0.01 -23.97 20.71
C GLU A 225 -0.88 -24.71 21.71
N SER A 226 -1.72 -25.63 21.22
CA SER A 226 -2.56 -26.48 22.08
C SER A 226 -1.74 -27.21 23.14
N GLY A 227 -2.17 -27.15 24.41
CA GLY A 227 -1.45 -27.75 25.54
C GLY A 227 -0.32 -26.89 26.10
N TYR A 228 -0.14 -25.67 25.60
CA TYR A 228 0.80 -24.68 26.12
C TYR A 228 0.09 -23.39 26.51
N LYS A 229 0.72 -22.64 27.41
CA LYS A 229 0.33 -21.28 27.78
C LYS A 229 1.55 -20.37 27.74
N VAL A 230 1.32 -19.06 27.62
CA VAL A 230 2.40 -18.08 27.76
C VAL A 230 3.02 -18.24 29.15
N ASP A 231 4.34 -18.36 29.19
CA ASP A 231 5.10 -18.48 30.42
C ASP A 231 5.55 -17.09 30.87
N MET A 232 6.50 -16.48 30.15
CA MET A 232 7.08 -15.20 30.54
C MET A 232 7.47 -14.36 29.33
N TRP A 233 7.26 -13.05 29.43
CA TRP A 233 7.83 -12.07 28.51
C TRP A 233 9.16 -11.55 29.05
N THR A 234 10.16 -11.41 28.18
CA THR A 234 11.43 -10.75 28.49
C THR A 234 11.65 -9.60 27.52
N ILE A 235 11.53 -8.37 28.03
CA ILE A 235 11.65 -7.14 27.24
C ILE A 235 12.89 -6.37 27.70
N THR A 236 13.77 -6.04 26.75
CA THR A 236 15.00 -5.29 27.02
C THR A 236 15.01 -4.04 26.15
N PRO A 237 15.18 -2.83 26.70
CA PRO A 237 15.27 -2.52 28.13
C PRO A 237 13.90 -2.71 28.82
N ALA A 238 13.91 -3.05 30.12
CA ALA A 238 12.67 -3.23 30.88
C ALA A 238 11.79 -1.96 30.90
N SER A 239 12.39 -0.77 30.76
CA SER A 239 11.69 0.52 30.67
C SER A 239 10.85 0.67 29.40
N ALA A 240 11.04 -0.17 28.39
CA ALA A 240 10.22 -0.16 27.19
C ALA A 240 8.82 -0.71 27.45
N LEU A 241 8.64 -1.61 28.42
CA LEU A 241 7.33 -2.19 28.75
C LEU A 241 6.41 -1.13 29.37
N GLN A 242 5.21 -0.97 28.80
CA GLN A 242 4.17 -0.07 29.28
C GLN A 242 3.06 -0.82 30.00
N GLU A 243 2.58 -1.91 29.39
CA GLU A 243 1.41 -2.67 29.87
C GLU A 243 1.52 -4.15 29.49
N GLY A 244 0.93 -5.04 30.27
CA GLY A 244 1.04 -6.49 30.05
C GLY A 244 2.45 -7.00 30.33
N GLY A 245 2.93 -7.97 29.57
CA GLY A 245 4.29 -8.49 29.69
C GLY A 245 4.60 -9.19 31.01
N THR A 246 3.57 -9.51 31.82
CA THR A 246 3.71 -10.33 33.03
C THR A 246 3.58 -11.81 32.69
N ALA A 247 3.97 -12.68 33.63
CA ALA A 247 3.85 -14.11 33.45
C ALA A 247 2.38 -14.51 33.15
N GLY A 248 2.19 -15.33 32.11
CA GLY A 248 0.85 -15.72 31.64
C GLY A 248 0.09 -14.68 30.82
N SER A 249 0.60 -13.46 30.65
CA SER A 249 -0.08 -12.44 29.83
C SER A 249 -0.05 -12.81 28.35
N PRO A 250 -1.19 -12.81 27.63
CA PRO A 250 -1.21 -13.03 26.18
C PRO A 250 -0.64 -11.86 25.39
N THR A 251 -0.50 -10.68 26.02
CA THR A 251 -0.06 -9.47 25.36
C THR A 251 1.04 -8.74 26.15
N ALA A 252 1.86 -8.00 25.42
CA ALA A 252 2.82 -7.06 25.98
C ALA A 252 2.86 -5.79 25.12
N LYS A 253 2.56 -4.65 25.72
CA LYS A 253 2.60 -3.34 25.07
C LYS A 253 3.90 -2.64 25.43
N VAL A 254 4.68 -2.26 24.43
CA VAL A 254 5.95 -1.56 24.61
C VAL A 254 5.92 -0.19 23.93
N LYS A 255 6.69 0.75 24.45
CA LYS A 255 6.99 2.02 23.81
C LYS A 255 8.46 2.08 23.40
N ILE A 256 8.70 2.31 22.12
CA ILE A 256 10.04 2.26 21.55
C ILE A 256 10.77 3.59 21.80
N THR A 257 11.68 3.60 22.77
CA THR A 257 12.53 4.77 23.09
C THR A 257 14.03 4.46 23.01
N ALA A 258 14.37 3.19 22.75
CA ALA A 258 15.71 2.67 22.53
C ALA A 258 15.61 1.35 21.75
N ALA A 259 16.76 0.79 21.34
CA ALA A 259 16.81 -0.57 20.79
C ALA A 259 16.12 -1.55 21.73
N THR A 260 15.12 -2.27 21.22
CA THR A 260 14.22 -3.10 22.03
C THR A 260 14.24 -4.55 21.56
N THR A 261 14.49 -5.48 22.47
CA THR A 261 14.37 -6.92 22.21
C THR A 261 13.20 -7.47 23.00
N VAL A 262 12.32 -8.19 22.32
CA VAL A 262 11.14 -8.82 22.90
C VAL A 262 11.25 -10.33 22.70
N ASN A 263 11.27 -11.06 23.80
CA ASN A 263 11.20 -12.51 23.80
C ASN A 263 9.96 -12.95 24.58
N VAL A 264 9.36 -14.06 24.17
CA VAL A 264 8.30 -14.73 24.93
C VAL A 264 8.64 -16.20 25.06
N SER A 265 8.45 -16.78 26.24
CA SER A 265 8.49 -18.24 26.44
C SER A 265 7.09 -18.79 26.58
N PHE A 266 6.94 -20.07 26.23
CA PHE A 266 5.72 -20.84 26.46
C PHE A 266 6.06 -22.02 27.37
N THR A 267 5.12 -22.40 28.23
CA THR A 267 5.25 -23.54 29.13
C THR A 267 4.06 -24.46 28.97
N LYS A 268 4.28 -25.76 29.14
CA LYS A 268 3.23 -26.78 29.02
C LYS A 268 2.16 -26.52 30.08
N GLU A 269 0.90 -26.61 29.69
CA GLU A 269 -0.21 -26.51 30.61
C GLU A 269 -0.23 -27.78 31.49
N GLY A 270 0.16 -27.64 32.76
CA GLY A 270 0.12 -28.73 33.72
C GLY A 270 -1.32 -28.99 34.18
N TYR A 271 -1.77 -30.23 34.07
CA TYR A 271 -3.04 -30.68 34.65
C TYR A 271 -2.79 -31.27 36.04
N ALA A 272 -3.56 -30.82 37.03
CA ALA A 272 -3.54 -31.44 38.36
C ALA A 272 -4.21 -32.82 38.27
N VAL A 273 -3.42 -33.89 38.36
CA VAL A 273 -3.93 -35.25 38.54
C VAL A 273 -4.13 -35.46 40.03
N THR A 274 -5.38 -35.57 40.47
CA THR A 274 -5.68 -35.90 41.86
C THR A 274 -5.84 -37.42 42.00
N PHE A 275 -5.20 -37.97 43.03
CA PHE A 275 -5.40 -39.36 43.47
C PHE A 275 -6.20 -39.32 44.77
N ASP A 276 -7.25 -40.12 44.87
CA ASP A 276 -7.92 -40.31 46.16
C ASP A 276 -7.05 -41.18 47.09
N ALA A 277 -7.26 -41.07 48.42
CA ALA A 277 -6.50 -41.84 49.42
C ALA A 277 -6.73 -43.36 49.35
N LYS A 278 -7.59 -43.84 48.43
CA LYS A 278 -7.89 -45.27 48.21
C LYS A 278 -7.18 -45.84 46.97
N GLY A 279 -6.39 -45.04 46.25
CA GLY A 279 -5.70 -45.48 45.03
C GLY A 279 -6.61 -45.54 43.80
N GLY A 280 -7.66 -44.71 43.75
CA GLY A 280 -8.57 -44.59 42.61
C GLY A 280 -7.89 -44.10 41.32
N THR A 281 -8.54 -44.37 40.19
CA THR A 281 -8.07 -44.04 38.84
C THR A 281 -7.80 -42.53 38.71
N PRO A 282 -6.63 -42.11 38.18
CA PRO A 282 -6.30 -40.69 38.05
C PRO A 282 -7.38 -39.96 37.25
N VAL A 283 -7.82 -38.82 37.75
CA VAL A 283 -8.74 -37.93 37.02
C VAL A 283 -7.96 -36.67 36.62
N PRO A 284 -7.87 -36.35 35.32
CA PRO A 284 -8.44 -37.08 34.18
C PRO A 284 -7.64 -38.34 33.79
N ALA A 285 -8.36 -39.35 33.28
CA ALA A 285 -7.79 -40.64 32.90
C ALA A 285 -7.02 -40.51 31.58
N ALA A 286 -5.69 -40.39 31.70
CA ALA A 286 -4.69 -40.38 30.62
C ALA A 286 -4.86 -39.27 29.57
N GLN A 287 -3.77 -38.55 29.29
CA GLN A 287 -3.66 -37.72 28.10
C GLN A 287 -2.46 -38.19 27.28
N THR A 288 -2.68 -38.33 25.98
CA THR A 288 -1.63 -38.62 24.99
C THR A 288 -0.54 -37.56 25.06
N VAL A 289 0.71 -38.02 25.24
CA VAL A 289 1.93 -37.21 25.29
C VAL A 289 2.29 -36.70 23.91
#